data_AF-A0A966Z3X7-F1
#
_entry.id   AF-A0A966Z3X7-F1
#
_cell.length_a   1.000
_cell.length_b   1.000
_cell.length_c   1.000
_cell.angle_alpha   90.00
_cell.angle_beta   90.00
_cell.angle_gamma   90.00
#
_symmetry.space_group_name_H-M   'P 1'
#
loop_
_entity.id
_entity.type
_entity.pdbx_description
1 polymer ?
#
loop_
_entity_poly.entity_id
_entity_poly.type
_entity_poly.pdbx_seq_one_letter_code
_entity_poly.pdbx_strand_id
1 'polypeptide(L)'
;MERHLRRCVLLLACTCWGQDLHFKTRTLTSKAGALAITDALEDTSAVHKILQYDHPPGPDDIAALIRDGATVVAALPDNAVMVSAPGGKLSAIEGLAWAGKMDPSDKMSPDLPRDGPINVLIEFHPDVTPGQQETIAGAEGLALKRVPYLQSQHGIVSTDLATLQKLAGYDEVAYLFPADPELFADTSPDGLITCAGMLTTNGMAGQYATIIHGWDLDPDSYVHLTYLFGSVTPKVPSLLAQAEVIRALNEWTKVTNLSFRQGPNPAGARNILIKFVSGAHGDSYPFDGPNGSLAHTFYPVPVNAETVAGDMHLDADENWHAGGDTDIYSVALHEAGHAIGLGHSDKPGDVMYPYYRSRAALSANDIAAAQSLYGKPLNSAPAPVTQPVEPAAVTPLRLTLDTVPSSTTAEAVTLSGTAAGGKDPVSVQWQTANGASGRATLRSRAWSTTGVPLSVGDNTLSISAYDGAQQSASVSVSVTRLTAATSTSNLPLSISIRSPAPVVTTVSTATMTLAGVAASGSGITRVTWQTSAGATGVARGTGTWLAAGIPLYRGTNTLVVRAWDAKGASAWASMVVVRR
;
A
#
# COMPACT_ATOMS: atom_id res chain seq x y z
N MET A 1 -26.00 41.01 -62.08
CA MET A 1 -25.89 42.01 -60.99
C MET A 1 -25.41 41.27 -59.75
N GLU A 2 -24.12 40.95 -59.69
CA GLU A 2 -23.53 40.22 -58.57
C GLU A 2 -22.18 40.85 -58.22
N ARG A 3 -22.06 41.28 -56.96
CA ARG A 3 -20.87 41.91 -56.39
C ARG A 3 -19.98 40.81 -55.83
N HIS A 4 -18.76 40.67 -56.36
CA HIS A 4 -17.69 39.97 -55.66
C HIS A 4 -17.05 40.92 -54.64
N LEU A 5 -17.40 40.77 -53.36
CA LEU A 5 -16.65 41.35 -52.25
C LEU A 5 -15.46 40.43 -51.94
N ARG A 6 -14.24 40.90 -52.20
CA ARG A 6 -13.02 40.34 -51.63
C ARG A 6 -13.06 40.54 -50.11
N ARG A 7 -13.16 39.46 -49.34
CA ARG A 7 -12.90 39.49 -47.89
C ARG A 7 -11.40 39.33 -47.67
N CYS A 8 -10.75 40.39 -47.21
CA CYS A 8 -9.43 40.31 -46.58
C CYS A 8 -9.53 39.40 -45.35
N VAL A 9 -8.80 38.29 -45.37
CA VAL A 9 -8.53 37.51 -44.16
C VAL A 9 -7.44 38.26 -43.39
N LEU A 10 -7.86 38.95 -42.32
CA LEU A 10 -6.94 39.47 -41.33
C LEU A 10 -6.46 38.27 -40.51
N LEU A 11 -5.26 37.77 -40.79
CA LEU A 11 -4.54 36.87 -39.89
C LEU A 11 -4.21 37.66 -38.63
N LEU A 12 -5.05 37.55 -37.60
CA LEU A 12 -4.62 37.88 -36.24
C LEU A 12 -3.55 36.84 -35.89
N ALA A 13 -2.28 37.28 -35.89
CA ALA A 13 -1.23 36.60 -35.17
C ALA A 13 -1.68 36.51 -33.71
N CYS A 14 -2.06 35.31 -33.27
CA CYS A 14 -2.26 35.01 -31.86
C CYS A 14 -0.88 35.18 -31.21
N THR A 15 -0.65 36.31 -30.55
CA THR A 15 0.50 36.47 -29.67
C THR A 15 0.37 35.40 -28.60
N CYS A 16 1.28 34.43 -28.59
CA CYS A 16 1.42 33.42 -27.55
C CYS A 16 1.62 34.14 -26.21
N TRP A 17 0.60 34.17 -25.36
CA TRP A 17 0.77 34.56 -23.97
C TRP A 17 1.44 33.37 -23.29
N GLY A 18 2.65 33.57 -22.78
CA GLY A 18 3.37 32.55 -22.03
C GLY A 18 2.52 32.05 -20.86
N GLN A 19 2.48 30.74 -20.66
CA GLN A 19 1.85 30.13 -19.49
C GLN A 19 2.63 30.53 -18.24
N ASP A 20 1.94 30.85 -17.15
CA ASP A 20 2.57 31.12 -15.86
C ASP A 20 3.01 29.79 -15.21
N LEU A 21 4.10 29.80 -14.45
CA LEU A 21 4.51 28.69 -13.58
C LEU A 21 3.93 28.87 -12.18
N HIS A 22 3.27 27.84 -11.65
CA HIS A 22 2.59 27.92 -10.36
C HIS A 22 3.34 27.15 -9.27
N PHE A 23 3.91 27.89 -8.32
CA PHE A 23 4.45 27.35 -7.06
C PHE A 23 3.44 27.60 -5.94
N LYS A 24 3.52 26.80 -4.87
CA LYS A 24 2.70 27.01 -3.65
C LYS A 24 2.91 28.37 -3.00
N THR A 25 4.05 29.00 -3.26
CA THR A 25 4.45 30.30 -2.71
C THR A 25 4.10 31.49 -3.60
N ARG A 26 4.08 31.29 -4.93
CA ARG A 26 3.88 32.35 -5.92
C ARG A 26 3.60 31.82 -7.32
N THR A 27 3.04 32.69 -8.15
CA THR A 27 2.98 32.53 -9.60
C THR A 27 4.13 33.27 -10.27
N LEU A 28 4.86 32.59 -11.14
CA LEU A 28 5.92 33.14 -11.98
C LEU A 28 5.42 33.35 -13.41
N THR A 29 5.33 34.60 -13.85
CA THR A 29 4.98 34.90 -15.24
C THR A 29 6.18 34.76 -16.15
N SER A 30 6.07 33.89 -17.15
CA SER A 30 7.13 33.58 -18.10
C SER A 30 7.36 34.74 -19.07
N LYS A 31 8.40 35.53 -18.80
CA LYS A 31 8.91 36.58 -19.71
C LYS A 31 10.44 36.62 -19.67
N ALA A 32 11.09 35.55 -20.09
CA ALA A 32 12.54 35.55 -20.31
C ALA A 32 12.84 35.83 -21.80
N GLY A 33 13.78 36.74 -22.08
CA GLY A 33 14.31 36.90 -23.44
C GLY A 33 15.32 35.79 -23.74
N ALA A 34 15.57 35.50 -25.04
CA ALA A 34 16.44 34.40 -25.47
C ALA A 34 17.84 34.41 -24.83
N LEU A 35 18.45 35.58 -24.63
CA LEU A 35 19.75 35.72 -23.94
C LEU A 35 19.69 35.22 -22.49
N ALA A 36 18.62 35.54 -21.75
CA ALA A 36 18.46 35.12 -20.36
C ALA A 36 18.26 33.59 -20.26
N ILE A 37 17.62 32.99 -21.25
CA ILE A 37 17.48 31.54 -21.36
C ILE A 37 18.84 30.89 -21.60
N THR A 38 19.63 31.40 -22.54
CA THR A 38 21.00 30.88 -22.79
C THR A 38 21.87 30.96 -21.53
N ASP A 39 21.87 32.10 -20.84
CA ASP A 39 22.62 32.27 -19.59
C ASP A 39 22.20 31.23 -18.53
N ALA A 40 20.89 30.97 -18.40
CA ALA A 40 20.36 29.96 -17.47
C ALA A 40 20.76 28.53 -17.86
N LEU A 41 20.77 28.20 -19.15
CA LEU A 41 21.19 26.88 -19.65
C LEU A 41 22.70 26.66 -19.48
N GLU A 42 23.51 27.72 -19.55
CA GLU A 42 24.96 27.65 -19.35
C GLU A 42 25.39 27.74 -17.88
N ASP A 43 24.52 28.16 -16.96
CA ASP A 43 24.83 28.29 -15.53
C ASP A 43 25.16 26.94 -14.89
N THR A 44 26.43 26.70 -14.60
CA THR A 44 26.87 25.45 -13.95
C THR A 44 26.81 25.49 -12.43
N SER A 45 26.31 26.58 -11.83
CA SER A 45 26.21 26.73 -10.37
C SER A 45 25.01 26.01 -9.76
N ALA A 46 24.03 25.64 -10.58
CA ALA A 46 22.86 24.85 -10.20
C ALA A 46 22.84 23.55 -11.01
N VAL A 47 22.73 22.42 -10.31
CA VAL A 47 22.51 21.12 -10.94
C VAL A 47 21.03 20.99 -11.31
N HIS A 48 20.13 21.49 -10.46
CA HIS A 48 18.68 21.43 -10.67
C HIS A 48 18.12 22.69 -11.35
N LYS A 49 17.43 22.50 -12.48
CA LYS A 49 16.89 23.59 -13.30
C LYS A 49 15.42 23.38 -13.69
N ILE A 50 14.70 24.48 -13.50
CA ILE A 50 13.48 24.95 -14.16
C ILE A 50 13.51 24.98 -15.68
N LEU A 51 12.84 24.11 -16.44
CA LEU A 51 12.69 24.30 -17.89
C LEU A 51 11.21 24.35 -18.27
N GLN A 52 10.75 25.47 -18.82
CA GLN A 52 9.38 25.64 -19.29
C GLN A 52 9.33 25.84 -20.81
N TYR A 53 8.46 25.08 -21.46
CA TYR A 53 8.26 25.07 -22.91
C TYR A 53 6.99 25.86 -23.29
N ASP A 54 6.95 26.35 -24.53
CA ASP A 54 5.76 27.00 -25.10
C ASP A 54 4.66 25.98 -25.52
N HIS A 55 4.96 24.69 -25.37
CA HIS A 55 4.09 23.55 -25.61
C HIS A 55 4.29 22.48 -24.53
N PRO A 56 3.35 21.56 -24.29
CA PRO A 56 3.56 20.45 -23.35
C PRO A 56 4.77 19.61 -23.78
N PRO A 57 5.79 19.41 -22.91
CA PRO A 57 6.99 18.69 -23.29
C PRO A 57 6.67 17.24 -23.63
N GLY A 58 7.04 16.83 -24.84
CA GLY A 58 6.80 15.51 -25.40
C GLY A 58 8.06 14.63 -25.44
N PRO A 59 7.95 13.39 -25.94
CA PRO A 59 9.07 12.44 -25.95
C PRO A 59 10.35 12.95 -26.62
N ASP A 60 10.23 13.78 -27.67
CA ASP A 60 11.38 14.34 -28.39
C ASP A 60 12.14 15.39 -27.55
N ASP A 61 11.42 16.22 -26.79
CA ASP A 61 12.00 17.20 -25.86
C ASP A 61 12.77 16.50 -24.74
N ILE A 62 12.14 15.47 -24.15
CA ILE A 62 12.75 14.65 -23.10
C ILE A 62 13.98 13.92 -23.65
N ALA A 63 13.92 13.39 -24.88
CA ALA A 63 15.07 12.76 -25.53
C ALA A 63 16.20 13.76 -25.81
N ALA A 64 15.88 15.03 -26.13
CA ALA A 64 16.88 16.08 -26.28
C ALA A 64 17.60 16.37 -24.95
N LEU A 65 16.86 16.49 -23.85
CA LEU A 65 17.43 16.65 -22.51
C LEU A 65 18.38 15.51 -22.12
N ILE A 66 17.96 14.26 -22.38
CA ILE A 66 18.77 13.08 -22.09
C ILE A 66 20.06 13.06 -22.92
N ARG A 67 20.01 13.47 -24.20
CA ARG A 67 21.21 13.58 -25.04
C ARG A 67 22.23 14.58 -24.51
N ASP A 68 21.76 15.64 -23.86
CA ASP A 68 22.60 16.64 -23.22
C ASP A 68 23.06 16.25 -21.81
N GLY A 69 22.72 15.04 -21.36
CA GLY A 69 23.11 14.51 -20.05
C GLY A 69 22.25 15.03 -18.90
N ALA A 70 21.07 15.60 -19.20
CA ALA A 70 20.07 15.94 -18.20
C ALA A 70 19.13 14.76 -17.92
N THR A 71 18.64 14.69 -16.69
CA THR A 71 17.57 13.77 -16.29
C THR A 71 16.40 14.58 -15.76
N VAL A 72 15.17 14.22 -16.16
CA VAL A 72 13.97 14.81 -15.56
C VAL A 72 13.79 14.20 -14.17
N VAL A 73 13.75 15.04 -13.14
CA VAL A 73 13.61 14.61 -11.75
C VAL A 73 12.26 14.98 -11.13
N ALA A 74 11.52 15.91 -11.75
CA ALA A 74 10.12 16.14 -11.43
C ALA A 74 9.41 16.80 -12.63
N ALA A 75 8.11 16.55 -12.74
CA ALA A 75 7.25 17.36 -13.58
C ALA A 75 6.84 18.64 -12.85
N LEU A 76 6.64 19.70 -13.62
CA LEU A 76 6.00 20.92 -13.14
C LEU A 76 4.86 21.23 -14.13
N PRO A 77 3.59 21.24 -13.70
CA PRO A 77 2.49 21.63 -14.57
C PRO A 77 2.75 22.98 -15.26
N ASP A 78 1.97 23.28 -16.29
CA ASP A 78 2.17 24.47 -17.14
C ASP A 78 3.41 24.38 -18.05
N ASN A 79 3.54 23.21 -18.68
CA ASN A 79 4.56 22.89 -19.69
C ASN A 79 6.00 22.92 -19.17
N ALA A 80 6.23 22.55 -17.91
CA ALA A 80 7.55 22.59 -17.31
C ALA A 80 8.04 21.26 -16.76
N VAL A 81 9.36 21.16 -16.63
CA VAL A 81 10.05 20.04 -15.99
C VAL A 81 11.19 20.59 -15.13
N MET A 82 11.43 19.93 -14.00
CA MET A 82 12.65 20.07 -13.24
C MET A 82 13.64 19.03 -13.75
N VAL A 83 14.83 19.48 -14.14
CA VAL A 83 15.91 18.61 -14.58
C VAL A 83 17.09 18.66 -13.64
N SER A 84 17.78 17.54 -13.47
CA SER A 84 19.14 17.48 -12.94
C SER A 84 20.11 17.43 -14.12
N ALA A 85 21.05 18.37 -14.16
CA ALA A 85 22.08 18.46 -15.19
C ALA A 85 23.47 18.57 -14.52
N PRO A 86 24.09 17.45 -14.11
CA PRO A 86 25.36 17.47 -13.38
C PRO A 86 26.53 18.10 -14.15
N GLY A 87 26.47 18.09 -15.48
CA GLY A 87 27.41 18.80 -16.36
C GLY A 87 27.13 20.31 -16.48
N GLY A 88 26.03 20.79 -15.92
CA GLY A 88 25.57 22.17 -15.84
C GLY A 88 25.10 22.79 -17.16
N LYS A 89 25.70 22.41 -18.29
CA LYS A 89 25.39 22.96 -19.61
C LYS A 89 24.35 22.13 -20.35
N LEU A 90 23.26 22.78 -20.74
CA LEU A 90 22.29 22.26 -21.70
C LEU A 90 22.43 23.02 -23.01
N SER A 91 22.26 22.33 -24.14
CA SER A 91 22.27 22.96 -25.45
C SER A 91 21.00 23.79 -25.66
N ALA A 92 20.94 24.57 -26.74
CA ALA A 92 19.74 25.31 -27.07
C ALA A 92 18.60 24.34 -27.39
N ILE A 93 17.59 24.32 -26.53
CA ILE A 93 16.40 23.48 -26.67
C ILE A 93 15.32 24.30 -27.40
N GLU A 94 14.75 23.72 -28.46
CA GLU A 94 13.67 24.34 -29.23
C GLU A 94 12.40 24.50 -28.37
N GLY A 95 11.65 25.59 -28.57
CA GLY A 95 10.39 25.83 -27.86
C GLY A 95 10.52 26.21 -26.38
N LEU A 96 11.73 26.41 -25.86
CA LEU A 96 11.91 26.83 -24.48
C LEU A 96 11.47 28.29 -24.27
N ALA A 97 10.49 28.50 -23.40
CA ALA A 97 9.90 29.80 -23.07
C ALA A 97 10.54 30.44 -21.82
N TRP A 98 11.02 29.62 -20.89
CA TRP A 98 11.69 30.07 -19.67
C TRP A 98 12.65 29.01 -19.13
N ALA A 99 13.76 29.43 -18.53
CA ALA A 99 14.64 28.56 -17.76
C ALA A 99 15.26 29.29 -16.56
N GLY A 100 15.52 28.55 -15.48
CA GLY A 100 16.15 29.09 -14.29
C GLY A 100 16.21 28.11 -13.12
N LYS A 101 16.83 28.53 -12.02
CA LYS A 101 16.82 27.77 -10.76
C LYS A 101 15.56 28.09 -9.95
N MET A 102 15.19 27.18 -9.05
CA MET A 102 14.16 27.46 -8.06
C MET A 102 14.70 28.43 -7.00
N ASP A 103 13.90 29.41 -6.61
CA ASP A 103 14.27 30.32 -5.52
C ASP A 103 14.17 29.56 -4.18
N PRO A 104 15.09 29.76 -3.22
CA PRO A 104 14.99 29.16 -1.89
C PRO A 104 13.63 29.40 -1.22
N SER A 105 13.00 30.56 -1.46
CA SER A 105 11.67 30.83 -0.93
C SER A 105 10.59 29.91 -1.50
N ASP A 106 10.71 29.44 -2.74
CA ASP A 106 9.77 28.50 -3.37
C ASP A 106 9.92 27.07 -2.86
N LYS A 107 11.04 26.77 -2.17
CA LYS A 107 11.30 25.48 -1.52
C LYS A 107 10.67 25.36 -0.13
N MET A 108 10.04 26.43 0.37
CA MET A 108 9.46 26.47 1.72
C MET A 108 7.94 26.62 1.66
N SER A 109 7.24 25.68 2.28
CA SER A 109 5.79 25.73 2.36
C SER A 109 5.30 26.98 3.09
N PRO A 110 4.25 27.66 2.55
CA PRO A 110 3.62 28.79 3.24
C PRO A 110 2.92 28.37 4.54
N ASP A 111 2.67 27.08 4.74
CA ASP A 111 2.02 26.53 5.93
C ASP A 111 3.00 26.19 7.07
N LEU A 112 4.31 26.40 6.87
CA LEU A 112 5.29 26.25 7.94
C LEU A 112 5.02 27.26 9.08
N PRO A 113 4.96 26.80 10.35
CA PRO A 113 4.92 27.69 11.51
C PRO A 113 6.10 28.67 11.50
N ARG A 114 5.88 29.89 12.01
CA ARG A 114 6.92 30.93 12.08
C ARG A 114 7.66 30.98 13.41
N ASP A 115 7.12 30.34 14.44
CA ASP A 115 7.61 30.40 15.82
C ASP A 115 7.78 29.00 16.42
N GLY A 116 8.76 28.87 17.32
CA GLY A 116 9.03 27.63 18.05
C GLY A 116 9.76 26.58 17.22
N PRO A 117 9.96 25.37 17.79
CA PRO A 117 10.46 24.23 17.04
C PRO A 117 9.40 23.79 16.02
N ILE A 118 9.84 23.67 14.78
CA ILE A 118 9.05 23.32 13.60
C ILE A 118 9.35 21.88 13.23
N ASN A 119 8.33 21.04 13.31
CA ASN A 119 8.39 19.69 12.75
C ASN A 119 8.22 19.78 11.23
N VAL A 120 9.26 19.39 10.50
CA VAL A 120 9.33 19.53 9.05
C VAL A 120 9.61 18.17 8.42
N LEU A 121 8.99 17.93 7.27
CA LEU A 121 9.38 16.92 6.31
C LEU A 121 10.25 17.60 5.26
N ILE A 122 11.46 17.08 5.09
CA ILE A 122 12.43 17.52 4.10
C ILE A 122 12.33 16.57 2.93
N GLU A 123 12.01 17.11 1.75
CA GLU A 123 12.07 16.43 0.48
C GLU A 123 13.33 16.84 -0.27
N PHE A 124 14.12 15.85 -0.65
CA PHE A 124 15.28 16.00 -1.52
C PHE A 124 14.92 15.63 -2.96
N HIS A 125 15.66 16.14 -3.94
CA HIS A 125 15.49 15.69 -5.31
C HIS A 125 15.77 14.18 -5.45
N PRO A 126 15.04 13.43 -6.30
CA PRO A 126 15.16 11.97 -6.41
C PRO A 126 16.56 11.43 -6.73
N ASP A 127 17.44 12.22 -7.33
CA ASP A 127 18.83 11.87 -7.66
C ASP A 127 19.80 12.11 -6.50
N VAL A 128 19.35 12.71 -5.39
CA VAL A 128 20.16 12.98 -4.19
C VAL A 128 20.26 11.71 -3.34
N THR A 129 21.47 11.17 -3.26
CA THR A 129 21.72 9.92 -2.53
C THR A 129 21.49 10.08 -1.02
N PRO A 130 21.11 9.01 -0.28
CA PRO A 130 20.94 9.08 1.17
C PRO A 130 22.16 9.66 1.91
N GLY A 131 23.38 9.36 1.46
CA GLY A 131 24.60 9.92 2.06
C GLY A 131 24.74 11.44 1.88
N GLN A 132 24.31 11.99 0.73
CA GLN A 132 24.24 13.44 0.53
C GLN A 132 23.17 14.07 1.41
N GLN A 133 22.00 13.44 1.54
CA GLN A 133 20.92 13.91 2.41
C GLN A 133 21.39 14.06 3.87
N GLU A 134 22.05 13.02 4.41
CA GLU A 134 22.61 13.07 5.77
C GLU A 134 23.73 14.12 5.90
N THR A 135 24.54 14.31 4.86
CA THR A 135 25.61 15.32 4.86
C THR A 135 25.04 16.73 4.91
N ILE A 136 24.01 17.02 4.11
CA ILE A 136 23.33 18.33 4.08
C ILE A 136 22.65 18.62 5.42
N ALA A 137 21.87 17.65 5.93
CA ALA A 137 21.23 17.81 7.24
C ALA A 137 22.28 18.00 8.36
N GLY A 138 23.34 17.20 8.35
CA GLY A 138 24.43 17.27 9.34
C GLY A 138 25.22 18.58 9.29
N ALA A 139 25.38 19.20 8.11
CA ALA A 139 26.01 20.51 7.97
C ALA A 139 25.25 21.61 8.71
N GLU A 140 23.93 21.46 8.83
CA GLU A 140 23.06 22.35 9.59
C GLU A 140 22.82 21.87 11.04
N GLY A 141 23.57 20.86 11.49
CA GLY A 141 23.47 20.32 12.85
C GLY A 141 22.25 19.44 13.10
N LEU A 142 21.64 18.92 12.03
CA LEU A 142 20.44 18.09 12.09
C LEU A 142 20.77 16.61 11.88
N ALA A 143 19.93 15.75 12.46
CA ALA A 143 19.94 14.32 12.19
C ALA A 143 18.58 13.94 11.60
N LEU A 144 18.57 13.41 10.38
CA LEU A 144 17.33 13.01 9.71
C LEU A 144 16.74 11.79 10.44
N LYS A 145 15.49 11.90 10.90
CA LYS A 145 14.73 10.73 11.34
C LYS A 145 14.11 10.08 10.12
N ARG A 146 14.35 8.78 9.95
CA ARG A 146 13.73 7.93 8.93
C ARG A 146 12.64 7.10 9.60
N VAL A 147 11.44 7.17 9.07
CA VAL A 147 10.27 6.42 9.53
C VAL A 147 9.98 5.37 8.46
N PRO A 148 9.58 4.14 8.84
CA PRO A 148 9.04 3.18 7.86
C PRO A 148 7.98 3.86 6.98
N TYR A 149 7.91 3.50 5.70
CA TYR A 149 6.98 4.04 4.69
C TYR A 149 7.23 5.47 4.20
N LEU A 150 8.16 6.24 4.80
CA LEU A 150 8.64 7.46 4.15
C LEU A 150 9.39 7.10 2.87
N GLN A 151 9.15 7.86 1.82
CA GLN A 151 9.93 7.73 0.59
C GLN A 151 11.42 7.95 0.86
N SER A 152 12.29 7.32 0.06
CA SER A 152 13.75 7.37 0.27
C SER A 152 14.35 8.77 0.19
N GLN A 153 13.71 9.67 -0.54
CA GLN A 153 14.08 11.07 -0.65
C GLN A 153 13.51 11.95 0.47
N HIS A 154 12.80 11.38 1.45
CA HIS A 154 12.20 12.11 2.56
C HIS A 154 12.86 11.80 3.90
N GLY A 155 13.00 12.83 4.72
CA GLY A 155 13.39 12.72 6.13
C GLY A 155 12.64 13.74 6.96
N ILE A 156 12.46 13.46 8.25
CA ILE A 156 11.81 14.40 9.17
C ILE A 156 12.78 14.91 10.22
N VAL A 157 12.64 16.18 10.58
CA VAL A 157 13.42 16.83 11.66
C VAL A 157 12.54 17.80 12.43
N SER A 158 12.97 18.16 13.64
CA SER A 158 12.42 19.29 14.38
C SER A 158 13.50 20.36 14.50
N THR A 159 13.25 21.56 13.96
CA THR A 159 14.26 22.63 13.88
C THR A 159 13.62 24.02 13.89
N ASP A 160 14.40 25.09 13.69
CA ASP A 160 13.91 26.47 13.64
C ASP A 160 13.88 27.04 12.22
N LEU A 161 13.17 28.16 12.04
CA LEU A 161 13.00 28.82 10.76
C LEU A 161 14.33 29.25 10.12
N ALA A 162 15.30 29.67 10.92
CA ALA A 162 16.60 30.10 10.42
C ALA A 162 17.37 28.94 9.78
N THR A 163 17.27 27.74 10.38
CA THR A 163 17.85 26.51 9.84
C THR A 163 17.12 26.05 8.59
N LEU A 164 15.79 26.14 8.55
CA LEU A 164 15.00 25.84 7.34
C LEU A 164 15.39 26.74 6.17
N GLN A 165 15.62 28.04 6.41
CA GLN A 165 16.05 28.97 5.36
C GLN A 165 17.42 28.60 4.78
N LYS A 166 18.33 28.05 5.58
CA LYS A 166 19.61 27.54 5.08
C LYS A 166 19.43 26.26 4.28
N LEU A 167 18.62 25.32 4.77
CA LEU A 167 18.28 24.08 4.04
C LEU A 167 17.67 24.38 2.67
N ALA A 168 16.76 25.34 2.59
CA ALA A 168 16.18 25.79 1.33
C ALA A 168 17.22 26.39 0.36
N GLY A 169 18.39 26.80 0.85
CA GLY A 169 19.49 27.29 0.02
C GLY A 169 20.28 26.19 -0.70
N TYR A 170 20.16 24.92 -0.29
CA TYR A 170 20.84 23.81 -0.95
C TYR A 170 20.11 23.44 -2.24
N ASP A 171 20.87 23.14 -3.29
CA ASP A 171 20.33 22.78 -4.60
C ASP A 171 19.56 21.45 -4.52
N GLU A 172 20.10 20.51 -3.75
CA GLU A 172 19.58 19.15 -3.52
C GLU A 172 18.27 19.09 -2.75
N VAL A 173 17.92 20.13 -1.98
CA VAL A 173 16.64 20.20 -1.26
C VAL A 173 15.56 20.65 -2.24
N ALA A 174 14.54 19.82 -2.43
CA ALA A 174 13.44 20.09 -3.34
C ALA A 174 12.32 20.88 -2.64
N TYR A 175 11.91 20.46 -1.44
CA TYR A 175 10.82 21.12 -0.71
C TYR A 175 10.83 20.85 0.79
N LEU A 176 10.29 21.80 1.56
CA LEU A 176 10.20 21.77 3.03
C LEU A 176 8.75 22.07 3.43
N PHE A 177 8.08 21.11 4.08
CA PHE A 177 6.68 21.28 4.50
C PHE A 177 6.39 20.69 5.89
N PRO A 178 5.31 21.11 6.57
CA PRO A 178 5.00 20.62 7.91
C PRO A 178 4.92 19.09 7.97
N ALA A 179 5.67 18.48 8.88
CA ALA A 179 5.53 17.05 9.17
C ALA A 179 4.42 16.81 10.18
N ASP A 180 3.57 15.82 9.90
CA ASP A 180 2.59 15.32 10.87
C ASP A 180 3.32 14.89 12.17
N PRO A 181 2.93 15.43 13.34
CA PRO A 181 3.53 15.05 14.63
C PRO A 181 3.53 13.53 14.88
N GLU A 182 2.57 12.78 14.33
CA GLU A 182 2.53 11.32 14.47
C GLU A 182 3.73 10.62 13.82
N LEU A 183 4.37 11.22 12.81
CA LEU A 183 5.58 10.68 12.19
C LEU A 183 6.76 10.66 13.16
N PHE A 184 6.72 11.47 14.22
CA PHE A 184 7.76 11.49 15.26
C PHE A 184 7.56 10.44 16.34
N ALA A 185 6.44 9.73 16.40
CA ALA A 185 6.20 8.70 17.40
C ALA A 185 7.12 7.47 17.16
N ASP A 186 7.67 6.89 18.24
CA ASP A 186 8.58 5.73 18.17
C ASP A 186 7.84 4.38 18.08
N THR A 187 6.51 4.40 18.15
CA THR A 187 5.69 3.23 17.83
C THR A 187 5.60 3.11 16.32
N SER A 188 6.22 2.09 15.74
CA SER A 188 6.10 1.73 14.31
C SER A 188 4.66 1.95 13.86
N PRO A 189 4.40 2.89 12.93
CA PRO A 189 3.04 3.26 12.58
C PRO A 189 2.50 2.23 11.59
N ASP A 190 2.00 1.10 12.10
CA ASP A 190 1.17 0.20 11.29
C ASP A 190 0.01 1.04 10.70
N GLY A 191 -0.21 0.92 9.39
CA GLY A 191 -1.28 1.65 8.68
C GLY A 191 -0.94 3.09 8.25
N LEU A 192 0.33 3.50 8.13
CA LEU A 192 0.67 4.74 7.42
C LEU A 192 0.55 4.51 5.89
N ILE A 193 -0.37 5.22 5.28
CA ILE A 193 -0.56 5.35 3.84
C ILE A 193 0.36 6.45 3.32
N THR A 194 1.11 6.12 2.27
CA THR A 194 1.93 7.05 1.51
C THR A 194 1.37 7.17 0.09
N CYS A 195 1.24 8.40 -0.38
CA CYS A 195 1.08 8.67 -1.80
C CYS A 195 2.40 9.24 -2.34
N ALA A 196 2.89 8.66 -3.42
CA ALA A 196 4.14 9.10 -4.03
C ALA A 196 4.04 10.50 -4.65
N GLY A 197 2.81 10.98 -4.87
CA GLY A 197 2.50 12.16 -5.64
C GLY A 197 1.78 11.81 -6.91
N MET A 198 1.23 12.85 -7.53
CA MET A 198 0.48 12.69 -8.77
C MET A 198 1.38 12.33 -9.95
N LEU A 199 0.80 11.67 -10.93
CA LEU A 199 1.50 11.29 -12.15
C LEU A 199 1.15 12.21 -13.32
N THR A 200 2.19 12.63 -14.02
CA THR A 200 2.12 13.26 -15.35
C THR A 200 2.80 12.36 -16.38
N THR A 201 2.72 12.73 -17.65
CA THR A 201 3.49 12.07 -18.72
C THR A 201 5.00 12.20 -18.55
N ASN A 202 5.48 13.17 -17.78
CA ASN A 202 6.90 13.51 -17.63
C ASN A 202 7.45 13.21 -16.22
N GLY A 203 6.74 12.41 -15.43
CA GLY A 203 7.14 12.06 -14.06
C GLY A 203 6.13 12.49 -13.01
N MET A 204 6.49 12.26 -11.74
CA MET A 204 5.75 12.78 -10.61
C MET A 204 5.83 14.30 -10.57
N ALA A 205 4.72 14.98 -10.28
CA ALA A 205 4.77 16.43 -10.10
C ALA A 205 5.51 16.78 -8.79
N GLY A 206 6.37 17.80 -8.83
CA GLY A 206 7.09 18.24 -7.63
C GLY A 206 6.15 18.76 -6.55
N GLN A 207 6.41 18.44 -5.28
CA GLN A 207 5.55 18.84 -4.15
C GLN A 207 5.44 20.37 -3.98
N TYR A 208 6.42 21.13 -4.47
CA TYR A 208 6.46 22.60 -4.50
C TYR A 208 5.49 23.21 -5.52
N ALA A 209 5.01 22.41 -6.48
CA ALA A 209 4.08 22.85 -7.51
C ALA A 209 2.68 23.06 -6.93
N THR A 210 1.99 24.09 -7.42
CA THR A 210 0.54 24.20 -7.30
C THR A 210 -0.07 23.86 -8.63
N ILE A 211 -1.23 23.19 -8.59
CA ILE A 211 -1.98 22.94 -9.81
C ILE A 211 -3.33 23.59 -9.72
N ILE A 212 -3.64 24.29 -10.80
CA ILE A 212 -4.76 25.21 -10.91
C ILE A 212 -5.77 24.76 -11.98
N HIS A 213 -5.51 23.63 -12.66
CA HIS A 213 -6.33 23.15 -13.76
C HIS A 213 -7.19 21.97 -13.31
N GLY A 214 -8.50 22.11 -13.39
CA GLY A 214 -9.44 21.01 -13.25
C GLY A 214 -9.98 20.57 -14.60
N TRP A 215 -10.92 19.63 -14.58
CA TRP A 215 -11.75 19.35 -15.75
C TRP A 215 -12.55 20.58 -16.16
N ASP A 216 -12.63 20.86 -17.47
CA ASP A 216 -13.40 22.00 -17.97
C ASP A 216 -14.88 21.92 -17.59
N LEU A 217 -15.44 23.04 -17.11
CA LEU A 217 -16.86 23.16 -16.82
C LEU A 217 -17.71 23.04 -18.09
N ASP A 218 -18.80 22.31 -17.99
CA ASP A 218 -19.87 22.26 -18.99
C ASP A 218 -20.71 23.56 -18.95
N PRO A 219 -21.52 23.85 -19.98
CA PRO A 219 -22.32 25.09 -20.05
C PRO A 219 -23.30 25.30 -18.89
N ASP A 220 -23.64 24.24 -18.14
CA ASP A 220 -24.49 24.29 -16.95
C ASP A 220 -23.71 24.54 -15.65
N SER A 221 -22.41 24.83 -15.75
CA SER A 221 -21.49 25.05 -14.63
C SER A 221 -21.23 23.82 -13.76
N TYR A 222 -21.53 22.62 -14.28
CA TYR A 222 -21.11 21.34 -13.71
C TYR A 222 -19.95 20.75 -14.50
N VAL A 223 -19.26 19.77 -13.91
CA VAL A 223 -18.45 18.82 -14.67
C VAL A 223 -19.12 17.46 -14.61
N HIS A 224 -19.44 16.90 -15.77
CA HIS A 224 -19.96 15.55 -15.89
C HIS A 224 -18.83 14.56 -16.25
N LEU A 225 -18.35 13.83 -15.24
CA LEU A 225 -17.37 12.78 -15.40
C LEU A 225 -18.06 11.41 -15.49
N THR A 226 -17.46 10.49 -16.23
CA THR A 226 -17.81 9.07 -16.15
C THR A 226 -16.73 8.28 -15.44
N TYR A 227 -17.10 7.16 -14.83
CA TYR A 227 -16.13 6.20 -14.29
C TYR A 227 -16.43 4.79 -14.77
N LEU A 228 -15.40 3.96 -14.82
CA LEU A 228 -15.53 2.54 -15.10
C LEU A 228 -14.56 1.74 -14.24
N PHE A 229 -15.01 0.61 -13.69
CA PHE A 229 -14.12 -0.34 -13.02
C PHE A 229 -13.50 -1.31 -14.02
N GLY A 230 -12.17 -1.38 -14.02
CA GLY A 230 -11.39 -2.43 -14.67
C GLY A 230 -11.26 -3.67 -13.77
N SER A 231 -10.03 -4.13 -13.55
CA SER A 231 -9.75 -5.19 -12.57
C SER A 231 -10.05 -4.72 -11.15
N VAL A 232 -10.55 -5.63 -10.30
CA VAL A 232 -10.82 -5.36 -8.88
C VAL A 232 -10.09 -6.41 -8.05
N THR A 233 -9.56 -6.01 -6.89
CA THR A 233 -8.84 -6.92 -6.01
C THR A 233 -9.71 -8.11 -5.57
N PRO A 234 -9.20 -9.36 -5.56
CA PRO A 234 -9.93 -10.51 -5.06
C PRO A 234 -9.92 -10.60 -3.52
N LYS A 235 -9.14 -9.75 -2.83
CA LYS A 235 -8.99 -9.74 -1.37
C LYS A 235 -10.22 -9.17 -0.66
N VAL A 236 -11.00 -8.34 -1.36
CA VAL A 236 -12.26 -7.75 -0.89
C VAL A 236 -13.36 -8.11 -1.89
N PRO A 237 -14.60 -8.42 -1.45
CA PRO A 237 -15.72 -8.66 -2.36
C PRO A 237 -15.88 -7.51 -3.35
N SER A 238 -15.96 -7.80 -4.64
CA SER A 238 -15.86 -6.77 -5.68
C SER A 238 -16.91 -5.66 -5.55
N LEU A 239 -18.15 -6.00 -5.18
CA LEU A 239 -19.20 -5.00 -4.94
C LEU A 239 -18.86 -4.08 -3.76
N LEU A 240 -18.24 -4.61 -2.70
CA LEU A 240 -17.83 -3.83 -1.54
C LEU A 240 -16.66 -2.89 -1.89
N ALA A 241 -15.64 -3.40 -2.60
CA ALA A 241 -14.54 -2.58 -3.07
C ALA A 241 -15.02 -1.44 -3.98
N GLN A 242 -15.93 -1.74 -4.92
CA GLN A 242 -16.55 -0.73 -5.78
C GLN A 242 -17.41 0.27 -4.99
N ALA A 243 -18.15 -0.20 -3.97
CA ALA A 243 -18.96 0.67 -3.12
C ALA A 243 -18.10 1.64 -2.30
N GLU A 244 -16.95 1.21 -1.77
CA GLU A 244 -16.02 2.10 -1.05
C GLU A 244 -15.43 3.17 -1.97
N VAL A 245 -15.04 2.82 -3.19
CA VAL A 245 -14.58 3.79 -4.19
C VAL A 245 -15.70 4.77 -4.57
N ILE A 246 -16.92 4.28 -4.81
CA ILE A 246 -18.06 5.15 -5.13
C ILE A 246 -18.43 6.04 -3.95
N ARG A 247 -18.25 5.56 -2.71
CA ARG A 247 -18.43 6.35 -1.50
C ARG A 247 -17.43 7.51 -1.46
N ALA A 248 -16.16 7.26 -1.81
CA ALA A 248 -15.14 8.29 -1.94
C ALA A 248 -15.48 9.35 -3.00
N LEU A 249 -15.87 8.93 -4.22
CA LEU A 249 -16.32 9.84 -5.28
C LEU A 249 -17.48 10.72 -4.83
N ASN A 250 -18.43 10.14 -4.09
CA ASN A 250 -19.59 10.86 -3.57
C ASN A 250 -19.20 12.00 -2.60
N GLU A 251 -18.17 11.84 -1.76
CA GLU A 251 -17.75 12.91 -0.85
C GLU A 251 -17.35 14.19 -1.60
N TRP A 252 -16.66 14.05 -2.74
CA TRP A 252 -16.29 15.19 -3.58
C TRP A 252 -17.51 15.86 -4.22
N THR A 253 -18.49 15.08 -4.70
CA THR A 253 -19.74 15.63 -5.28
C THR A 253 -20.61 16.36 -4.27
N LYS A 254 -20.53 16.03 -2.97
CA LYS A 254 -21.29 16.74 -1.93
C LYS A 254 -20.87 18.19 -1.76
N VAL A 255 -19.64 18.53 -2.16
CA VAL A 255 -19.01 19.82 -1.86
C VAL A 255 -18.61 20.61 -3.11
N THR A 256 -18.82 20.06 -4.31
CA THR A 256 -18.47 20.68 -5.61
C THR A 256 -19.57 20.53 -6.66
N ASN A 257 -19.48 21.27 -7.78
CA ASN A 257 -20.32 21.02 -8.96
C ASN A 257 -19.78 19.87 -9.83
N LEU A 258 -19.33 18.78 -9.23
CA LEU A 258 -18.93 17.56 -9.93
C LEU A 258 -20.08 16.55 -9.91
N SER A 259 -20.17 15.75 -10.97
CA SER A 259 -21.03 14.59 -10.99
C SER A 259 -20.32 13.42 -11.65
N PHE A 260 -20.53 12.23 -11.10
CA PHE A 260 -20.02 10.99 -11.68
C PHE A 260 -21.17 10.07 -12.07
N ARG A 261 -21.03 9.42 -13.21
CA ARG A 261 -21.92 8.33 -13.64
C ARG A 261 -21.10 7.18 -14.20
N GLN A 262 -21.61 5.97 -14.12
CA GLN A 262 -20.91 4.84 -14.72
C GLN A 262 -20.89 4.99 -16.26
N GLY A 263 -19.70 4.92 -16.85
CA GLY A 263 -19.46 5.01 -18.29
C GLY A 263 -19.60 3.65 -18.99
N PRO A 264 -19.87 3.63 -20.31
CA PRO A 264 -20.07 2.37 -21.04
C PRO A 264 -18.77 1.72 -21.54
N ASN A 265 -17.67 2.46 -21.66
CA ASN A 265 -16.41 1.96 -22.18
C ASN A 265 -15.21 2.77 -21.63
N PRO A 266 -14.01 2.17 -21.55
CA PRO A 266 -12.83 2.81 -20.98
C PRO A 266 -12.21 3.92 -21.86
N ALA A 267 -12.59 4.01 -23.13
CA ALA A 267 -12.06 5.00 -24.07
C ALA A 267 -12.98 6.23 -24.23
N GLY A 268 -13.93 6.41 -23.31
CA GLY A 268 -14.82 7.56 -23.31
C GLY A 268 -14.06 8.84 -22.95
N ALA A 269 -14.47 9.96 -23.53
CA ALA A 269 -14.02 11.26 -23.05
C ALA A 269 -14.51 11.49 -21.61
N ARG A 270 -13.70 12.18 -20.80
CA ARG A 270 -13.96 12.46 -19.39
C ARG A 270 -14.28 11.20 -18.57
N ASN A 271 -13.62 10.09 -18.93
CA ASN A 271 -13.81 8.82 -18.26
C ASN A 271 -12.61 8.49 -17.36
N ILE A 272 -12.88 8.21 -16.09
CA ILE A 272 -11.91 7.73 -15.11
C ILE A 272 -11.97 6.21 -15.06
N LEU A 273 -10.92 5.54 -15.52
CA LEU A 273 -10.73 4.10 -15.33
C LEU A 273 -10.14 3.83 -13.95
N ILE A 274 -10.84 3.01 -13.17
CA ILE A 274 -10.43 2.62 -11.81
C ILE A 274 -10.07 1.14 -11.82
N LYS A 275 -8.83 0.79 -11.50
CA LYS A 275 -8.37 -0.60 -11.52
C LYS A 275 -7.42 -0.94 -10.38
N PHE A 276 -7.52 -2.19 -9.91
CA PHE A 276 -6.58 -2.80 -8.98
C PHE A 276 -5.60 -3.66 -9.78
N VAL A 277 -4.31 -3.36 -9.71
CA VAL A 277 -3.26 -3.97 -10.56
C VAL A 277 -1.95 -4.12 -9.78
N SER A 278 -1.11 -5.09 -10.15
CA SER A 278 0.17 -5.36 -9.46
C SER A 278 1.36 -5.09 -10.39
N GLY A 279 2.50 -4.70 -9.82
CA GLY A 279 3.76 -4.58 -10.54
C GLY A 279 3.67 -3.71 -11.80
N ALA A 280 4.29 -4.15 -12.91
CA ALA A 280 4.15 -3.46 -14.20
C ALA A 280 2.76 -3.72 -14.83
N HIS A 281 1.99 -2.66 -15.07
CA HIS A 281 0.56 -2.76 -15.40
C HIS A 281 0.08 -1.85 -16.55
N GLY A 282 0.99 -1.57 -17.49
CA GLY A 282 0.68 -0.92 -18.76
C GLY A 282 0.92 0.59 -18.79
N ASP A 283 1.47 1.16 -17.73
CA ASP A 283 2.03 2.51 -17.67
C ASP A 283 3.53 2.47 -17.30
N SER A 284 4.14 3.65 -17.15
CA SER A 284 5.55 3.81 -16.79
C SER A 284 5.82 3.78 -15.28
N TYR A 285 4.82 3.44 -14.46
CA TYR A 285 4.86 3.55 -13.00
C TYR A 285 4.48 2.21 -12.34
N PRO A 286 5.37 1.20 -12.40
CA PRO A 286 5.08 -0.09 -11.80
C PRO A 286 4.95 0.02 -10.28
N PHE A 287 4.00 -0.72 -9.68
CA PHE A 287 3.92 -0.87 -8.23
C PHE A 287 5.07 -1.73 -7.67
N ASP A 288 5.38 -1.54 -6.40
CA ASP A 288 6.55 -2.09 -5.70
C ASP A 288 6.23 -3.33 -4.84
N GLY A 289 4.98 -3.76 -4.83
CA GLY A 289 4.51 -4.89 -4.02
C GLY A 289 4.11 -4.44 -2.61
N PRO A 290 3.92 -5.38 -1.66
CA PRO A 290 3.27 -5.06 -0.40
C PRO A 290 4.05 -4.04 0.46
N ASN A 291 3.31 -3.16 1.15
CA ASN A 291 3.80 -2.18 2.12
C ASN A 291 4.52 -0.97 1.50
N GLY A 292 4.23 -0.67 0.23
CA GLY A 292 4.86 0.36 -0.57
C GLY A 292 3.89 1.45 -1.02
N SER A 293 3.90 1.75 -2.32
CA SER A 293 2.94 2.66 -2.93
C SER A 293 1.56 2.00 -3.00
N LEU A 294 0.56 2.58 -2.34
CA LEU A 294 -0.79 1.97 -2.30
C LEU A 294 -1.59 2.21 -3.57
N ALA A 295 -1.36 3.33 -4.22
CA ALA A 295 -2.09 3.78 -5.40
C ALA A 295 -1.35 4.91 -6.09
N HIS A 296 -1.77 5.17 -7.33
CA HIS A 296 -1.43 6.40 -8.04
C HIS A 296 -2.58 6.84 -8.94
N THR A 297 -2.58 8.13 -9.27
CA THR A 297 -3.59 8.74 -10.13
C THR A 297 -2.96 9.68 -11.14
N PHE A 298 -3.47 9.62 -12.37
CA PHE A 298 -3.11 10.55 -13.43
C PHE A 298 -3.96 11.81 -13.36
N TYR A 299 -3.30 12.96 -13.43
CA TYR A 299 -3.97 14.26 -13.40
C TYR A 299 -4.92 14.49 -14.61
N PRO A 300 -5.98 15.32 -14.48
CA PRO A 300 -6.85 15.70 -15.59
C PRO A 300 -6.14 16.35 -16.78
N VAL A 301 -6.89 16.50 -17.87
CA VAL A 301 -6.52 17.40 -18.97
C VAL A 301 -6.32 18.83 -18.45
N PRO A 302 -5.36 19.61 -19.01
CA PRO A 302 -4.48 19.25 -20.12
C PRO A 302 -3.18 18.53 -19.72
N VAL A 303 -2.95 18.28 -18.42
CA VAL A 303 -1.66 17.72 -17.95
C VAL A 303 -1.43 16.30 -18.47
N ASN A 304 -2.45 15.45 -18.41
CA ASN A 304 -2.46 14.19 -19.15
C ASN A 304 -3.52 14.23 -20.23
N ALA A 305 -3.22 13.64 -21.38
CA ALA A 305 -4.20 13.48 -22.44
C ALA A 305 -5.20 12.37 -22.10
N GLU A 306 -6.41 12.48 -22.62
CA GLU A 306 -7.33 11.35 -22.65
C GLU A 306 -6.73 10.22 -23.50
N THR A 307 -6.89 8.95 -23.11
CA THR A 307 -7.87 8.43 -22.14
C THR A 307 -7.33 8.18 -20.73
N VAL A 308 -6.06 8.49 -20.44
CA VAL A 308 -5.47 8.19 -19.11
C VAL A 308 -5.76 9.28 -18.07
N ALA A 309 -6.18 10.46 -18.51
CA ALA A 309 -6.50 11.59 -17.64
C ALA A 309 -7.55 11.21 -16.58
N GLY A 310 -7.19 11.35 -15.30
CA GLY A 310 -8.02 11.02 -14.16
C GLY A 310 -7.99 9.54 -13.74
N ASP A 311 -7.36 8.64 -14.49
CA ASP A 311 -7.31 7.21 -14.17
C ASP A 311 -6.67 6.96 -12.80
N MET A 312 -7.28 6.05 -12.03
CA MET A 312 -6.89 5.69 -10.67
C MET A 312 -6.45 4.23 -10.64
N HIS A 313 -5.20 3.97 -10.28
CA HIS A 313 -4.67 2.62 -10.12
C HIS A 313 -4.38 2.37 -8.63
N LEU A 314 -4.87 1.25 -8.11
CA LEU A 314 -4.62 0.81 -6.75
C LEU A 314 -3.76 -0.47 -6.78
N ASP A 315 -2.75 -0.57 -5.92
CA ASP A 315 -1.85 -1.73 -5.93
C ASP A 315 -2.59 -2.97 -5.42
N ALA A 316 -2.81 -3.95 -6.29
CA ALA A 316 -3.46 -5.20 -5.93
C ALA A 316 -2.65 -6.08 -4.98
N ASP A 317 -1.34 -5.83 -4.81
CA ASP A 317 -0.47 -6.55 -3.88
C ASP A 317 -0.69 -6.15 -2.42
N GLU A 318 -1.36 -5.01 -2.18
CA GLU A 318 -1.67 -4.52 -0.85
C GLU A 318 -2.79 -5.30 -0.14
N ASN A 319 -2.74 -5.35 1.19
CA ASN A 319 -3.70 -6.10 2.00
C ASN A 319 -4.98 -5.27 2.24
N TRP A 320 -5.75 -5.04 1.17
CA TRP A 320 -6.96 -4.21 1.19
C TRP A 320 -8.04 -4.71 2.15
N HIS A 321 -8.65 -3.75 2.85
CA HIS A 321 -9.83 -3.96 3.69
C HIS A 321 -10.91 -2.92 3.37
N ALA A 322 -12.16 -3.25 3.71
CA ALA A 322 -13.26 -2.28 3.76
C ALA A 322 -13.45 -1.91 5.24
N GLY A 323 -12.88 -0.78 5.67
CA GLY A 323 -12.66 -0.47 7.08
C GLY A 323 -11.51 -1.28 7.68
N GLY A 324 -10.38 -0.63 7.99
CA GLY A 324 -9.17 -1.26 8.51
C GLY A 324 -7.94 -0.37 8.28
N ASP A 325 -6.74 -0.95 8.42
CA ASP A 325 -5.47 -0.22 8.33
C ASP A 325 -5.13 0.21 6.88
N THR A 326 -5.36 -0.66 5.88
CA THR A 326 -5.27 -0.35 4.45
C THR A 326 -6.68 -0.25 3.85
N ASP A 327 -7.36 0.85 4.16
CA ASP A 327 -8.76 1.08 3.83
C ASP A 327 -8.95 1.59 2.39
N ILE A 328 -9.71 0.84 1.58
CA ILE A 328 -9.99 1.19 0.17
C ILE A 328 -10.58 2.59 0.06
N TYR A 329 -11.50 2.97 0.96
CA TYR A 329 -12.12 4.29 0.90
C TYR A 329 -11.14 5.40 1.17
N SER A 330 -10.31 5.28 2.21
CA SER A 330 -9.34 6.32 2.56
C SER A 330 -8.38 6.60 1.40
N VAL A 331 -7.88 5.54 0.75
CA VAL A 331 -7.01 5.68 -0.45
C VAL A 331 -7.81 6.25 -1.62
N ALA A 332 -8.97 5.68 -1.94
CA ALA A 332 -9.78 6.15 -3.06
C ALA A 332 -10.25 7.61 -2.88
N LEU A 333 -10.44 8.08 -1.65
CA LEU A 333 -10.80 9.47 -1.35
C LEU A 333 -9.66 10.43 -1.72
N HIS A 334 -8.43 10.08 -1.37
CA HIS A 334 -7.23 10.83 -1.73
C HIS A 334 -6.98 10.81 -3.25
N GLU A 335 -6.97 9.62 -3.84
CA GLU A 335 -6.74 9.44 -5.27
C GLU A 335 -7.82 10.12 -6.13
N ALA A 336 -9.08 10.10 -5.68
CA ALA A 336 -10.16 10.84 -6.34
C ALA A 336 -9.90 12.36 -6.31
N GLY A 337 -9.23 12.88 -5.28
CA GLY A 337 -8.78 14.27 -5.23
C GLY A 337 -7.82 14.59 -6.37
N HIS A 338 -6.83 13.73 -6.63
CA HIS A 338 -5.96 13.84 -7.80
C HIS A 338 -6.72 13.72 -9.12
N ALA A 339 -7.67 12.78 -9.21
CA ALA A 339 -8.47 12.56 -10.42
C ALA A 339 -9.36 13.77 -10.78
N ILE A 340 -9.67 14.62 -9.80
CA ILE A 340 -10.38 15.89 -10.00
C ILE A 340 -9.44 17.11 -10.01
N GLY A 341 -8.13 16.90 -10.06
CA GLY A 341 -7.18 17.99 -10.23
C GLY A 341 -6.68 18.63 -8.93
N LEU A 342 -6.76 17.98 -7.78
CA LEU A 342 -6.08 18.47 -6.58
C LEU A 342 -4.64 17.96 -6.52
N GLY A 343 -3.71 18.85 -6.18
CA GLY A 343 -2.37 18.47 -5.75
C GLY A 343 -2.33 18.10 -4.27
N HIS A 344 -1.16 17.67 -3.79
CA HIS A 344 -0.99 17.43 -2.36
C HIS A 344 -1.11 18.72 -1.53
N SER A 345 -1.81 18.61 -0.40
CA SER A 345 -1.78 19.60 0.68
C SER A 345 -0.51 19.46 1.51
N ASP A 346 -0.02 20.58 2.02
CA ASP A 346 1.11 20.60 2.97
C ASP A 346 0.65 20.49 4.43
N LYS A 347 -0.67 20.46 4.69
CA LYS A 347 -1.23 20.48 6.04
C LYS A 347 -1.51 19.07 6.54
N PRO A 348 -0.84 18.64 7.62
CA PRO A 348 -1.19 17.40 8.31
C PRO A 348 -2.67 17.38 8.68
N GLY A 349 -3.32 16.24 8.46
CA GLY A 349 -4.74 16.05 8.72
C GLY A 349 -5.66 16.24 7.51
N ASP A 350 -5.23 16.94 6.47
CA ASP A 350 -5.98 17.02 5.21
C ASP A 350 -6.05 15.64 4.54
N VAL A 351 -7.07 15.43 3.70
CA VAL A 351 -7.16 14.23 2.86
C VAL A 351 -6.04 14.23 1.84
N MET A 352 -5.75 15.37 1.22
CA MET A 352 -4.71 15.50 0.21
C MET A 352 -3.28 15.58 0.77
N TYR A 353 -3.06 15.36 2.07
CA TYR A 353 -1.70 15.31 2.62
C TYR A 353 -1.02 13.96 2.25
N PRO A 354 0.26 13.94 1.85
CA PRO A 354 0.92 12.74 1.29
C PRO A 354 1.09 11.56 2.26
N TYR A 355 1.03 11.80 3.58
CA TYR A 355 1.27 10.80 4.62
C TYR A 355 0.11 10.75 5.61
N TYR A 356 -0.81 9.81 5.45
CA TYR A 356 -2.04 9.71 6.25
C TYR A 356 -2.29 8.27 6.69
N ARG A 357 -3.25 8.01 7.59
CA ARG A 357 -3.54 6.62 8.03
C ARG A 357 -4.89 6.13 7.56
N SER A 358 -5.92 6.83 8.03
CA SER A 358 -7.28 6.66 7.56
C SER A 358 -7.94 8.02 7.65
N ARG A 359 -8.80 8.32 6.67
CA ARG A 359 -9.53 9.58 6.60
C ARG A 359 -10.98 9.26 6.33
N ALA A 360 -11.84 9.73 7.21
CA ALA A 360 -13.29 9.53 7.08
C ALA A 360 -13.96 10.66 6.29
N ALA A 361 -13.39 11.87 6.30
CA ALA A 361 -14.03 13.08 5.79
C ALA A 361 -13.02 14.09 5.22
N LEU A 362 -13.49 14.89 4.27
CA LEU A 362 -12.75 16.02 3.70
C LEU A 362 -12.54 17.12 4.76
N SER A 363 -11.34 17.68 4.80
CA SER A 363 -11.07 18.87 5.62
C SER A 363 -11.66 20.13 4.99
N ALA A 364 -11.67 21.24 5.74
CA ALA A 364 -12.06 22.53 5.18
C ALA A 364 -11.11 23.01 4.07
N ASN A 365 -9.83 22.64 4.11
CA ASN A 365 -8.87 22.99 3.07
C ASN A 365 -9.13 22.18 1.79
N ASP A 366 -9.37 20.88 1.92
CA ASP A 366 -9.71 20.00 0.78
C ASP A 366 -10.97 20.53 0.06
N ILE A 367 -12.00 20.91 0.84
CA ILE A 367 -13.23 21.48 0.31
C ILE A 367 -12.97 22.81 -0.39
N ALA A 368 -12.20 23.71 0.22
CA ALA A 368 -11.90 25.02 -0.37
C ALA A 368 -11.10 24.89 -1.68
N ALA A 369 -10.14 23.98 -1.73
CA ALA A 369 -9.35 23.69 -2.93
C ALA A 369 -10.22 23.07 -4.04
N ALA A 370 -11.09 22.11 -3.72
CA ALA A 370 -12.01 21.55 -4.72
C ALA A 370 -13.01 22.59 -5.26
N GLN A 371 -13.48 23.48 -4.39
CA GLN A 371 -14.41 24.55 -4.76
C GLN A 371 -13.76 25.69 -5.54
N SER A 372 -12.44 25.89 -5.46
CA SER A 372 -11.77 26.87 -6.32
C SER A 372 -11.73 26.41 -7.78
N LEU A 373 -11.72 25.09 -8.02
CA LEU A 373 -11.79 24.50 -9.36
C LEU A 373 -13.22 24.42 -9.90
N TYR A 374 -14.18 24.00 -9.06
CA TYR A 374 -15.51 23.58 -9.53
C TYR A 374 -16.68 24.38 -8.95
N GLY A 375 -16.43 25.31 -8.03
CA GLY A 375 -17.47 26.05 -7.32
C GLY A 375 -18.24 25.20 -6.30
N LYS A 376 -19.21 25.85 -5.64
CA LYS A 376 -20.07 25.25 -4.61
C LYS A 376 -21.38 24.71 -5.24
N PRO A 377 -21.93 23.59 -4.73
CA PRO A 377 -23.23 23.06 -5.16
C PRO A 377 -24.34 24.10 -5.11
N LEU A 378 -25.01 24.33 -6.23
CA LEU A 378 -26.12 25.27 -6.35
C LEU A 378 -27.43 24.63 -5.84
N ASN A 379 -27.68 24.66 -4.53
CA ASN A 379 -28.95 24.32 -3.85
C ASN A 379 -29.65 22.99 -4.19
N SER A 380 -29.00 22.08 -4.92
CA SER A 380 -29.39 20.69 -5.09
C SER A 380 -28.09 19.94 -5.31
N ALA A 381 -27.63 19.18 -4.31
CA ALA A 381 -26.53 18.26 -4.54
C ALA A 381 -26.91 17.36 -5.74
N PRO A 382 -26.00 17.13 -6.71
CA PRO A 382 -26.21 16.10 -7.72
C PRO A 382 -26.71 14.81 -7.04
N ALA A 383 -27.59 14.07 -7.70
CA ALA A 383 -27.99 12.78 -7.18
C ALA A 383 -26.73 11.96 -6.87
N PRO A 384 -26.60 11.37 -5.67
CA PRO A 384 -25.42 10.60 -5.31
C PRO A 384 -25.14 9.58 -6.42
N VAL A 385 -23.87 9.41 -6.73
CA VAL A 385 -23.41 8.31 -7.58
C VAL A 385 -24.02 7.06 -7.00
N THR A 386 -24.88 6.40 -7.78
CA THR A 386 -25.61 5.23 -7.32
C THR A 386 -24.60 4.17 -6.93
N GLN A 387 -24.47 3.93 -5.63
CA GLN A 387 -23.70 2.78 -5.15
C GLN A 387 -24.29 1.54 -5.83
N PRO A 388 -23.46 0.56 -6.22
CA PRO A 388 -23.96 -0.70 -6.73
C PRO A 388 -24.91 -1.22 -5.65
N VAL A 389 -26.20 -1.33 -5.96
CA VAL A 389 -27.19 -1.82 -5.00
C VAL A 389 -26.74 -3.24 -4.66
N GLU A 390 -26.28 -3.43 -3.44
CA GLU A 390 -26.00 -4.76 -2.92
C GLU A 390 -27.30 -5.57 -3.03
N PRO A 391 -27.35 -6.63 -3.85
CA PRO A 391 -28.45 -7.58 -3.77
C PRO A 391 -28.37 -8.17 -2.36
N ALA A 392 -29.32 -7.82 -1.49
CA ALA A 392 -29.49 -8.27 -0.11
C ALA A 392 -28.31 -9.10 0.45
N ALA A 393 -27.36 -8.44 1.13
CA ALA A 393 -26.27 -9.01 1.93
C ALA A 393 -26.01 -10.51 1.73
N VAL A 394 -25.50 -10.90 0.56
CA VAL A 394 -24.83 -12.19 0.42
C VAL A 394 -23.49 -12.02 1.13
N THR A 395 -23.40 -12.57 2.33
CA THR A 395 -22.12 -12.75 3.03
C THR A 395 -21.11 -13.31 2.02
N PRO A 396 -19.90 -12.77 1.87
CA PRO A 396 -18.97 -13.23 0.85
C PRO A 396 -18.58 -14.68 1.08
N LEU A 397 -18.30 -15.42 0.00
CA LEU A 397 -17.85 -16.81 0.11
C LEU A 397 -16.52 -16.85 0.87
N ARG A 398 -16.49 -17.60 1.97
CA ARG A 398 -15.32 -17.83 2.81
C ARG A 398 -15.12 -19.32 2.98
N LEU A 399 -13.87 -19.75 2.90
CA LEU A 399 -13.48 -21.14 3.06
C LEU A 399 -12.54 -21.27 4.27
N THR A 400 -12.91 -22.12 5.22
CA THR A 400 -12.06 -22.51 6.34
C THR A 400 -11.59 -23.94 6.17
N LEU A 401 -10.43 -24.24 6.74
CA LEU A 401 -9.81 -25.56 6.78
C LEU A 401 -9.63 -25.97 8.24
N ASP A 402 -10.11 -27.14 8.61
CA ASP A 402 -9.87 -27.73 9.93
C ASP A 402 -8.39 -28.12 10.08
N THR A 403 -7.92 -28.26 11.32
CA THR A 403 -6.51 -28.59 11.59
C THR A 403 -6.06 -29.86 10.85
N VAL A 404 -5.08 -29.70 9.97
CA VAL A 404 -4.45 -30.80 9.21
C VAL A 404 -3.14 -31.17 9.89
N PRO A 405 -2.79 -32.47 10.01
CA PRO A 405 -1.48 -32.86 10.52
C PRO A 405 -0.37 -32.39 9.56
N SER A 406 0.72 -31.85 10.12
CA SER A 406 1.88 -31.44 9.33
C SER A 406 2.63 -32.61 8.69
N SER A 407 2.49 -33.83 9.23
CA SER A 407 3.00 -35.05 8.62
C SER A 407 2.15 -36.29 8.90
N THR A 408 2.24 -37.30 8.03
CA THR A 408 1.52 -38.59 8.14
C THR A 408 2.31 -39.73 7.51
N THR A 409 2.02 -40.98 7.86
CA THR A 409 2.51 -42.17 7.12
C THR A 409 1.46 -42.75 6.19
N ALA A 410 0.21 -42.30 6.30
CA ALA A 410 -0.90 -42.76 5.47
C ALA A 410 -0.71 -42.32 4.00
N GLU A 411 -1.18 -43.14 3.06
CA GLU A 411 -1.06 -42.86 1.62
C GLU A 411 -2.05 -41.80 1.14
N ALA A 412 -3.00 -41.42 1.99
CA ALA A 412 -3.99 -40.41 1.70
C ALA A 412 -4.38 -39.64 2.97
N VAL A 413 -4.87 -38.41 2.80
CA VAL A 413 -5.39 -37.56 3.87
C VAL A 413 -6.82 -37.15 3.58
N THR A 414 -7.63 -37.10 4.63
CA THR A 414 -8.95 -36.49 4.58
C THR A 414 -8.84 -35.06 5.08
N LEU A 415 -9.36 -34.13 4.29
CA LEU A 415 -9.43 -32.71 4.62
C LEU A 415 -10.90 -32.37 4.90
N SER A 416 -11.14 -31.46 5.82
CA SER A 416 -12.48 -30.95 6.12
C SER A 416 -12.43 -29.48 6.51
N GLY A 417 -13.59 -28.84 6.50
CA GLY A 417 -13.74 -27.47 6.94
C GLY A 417 -15.14 -26.94 6.67
N THR A 418 -15.29 -25.61 6.65
CA THR A 418 -16.58 -24.94 6.42
C THR A 418 -16.50 -23.96 5.26
N ALA A 419 -17.54 -23.90 4.44
CA ALA A 419 -17.73 -22.92 3.37
C ALA A 419 -18.92 -22.00 3.69
N ALA A 420 -18.65 -20.83 4.25
CA ALA A 420 -19.65 -19.86 4.69
C ALA A 420 -19.86 -18.74 3.64
N GLY A 421 -21.03 -18.11 3.64
CA GLY A 421 -21.36 -17.07 2.64
C GLY A 421 -21.41 -17.61 1.20
N GLY A 422 -21.43 -16.71 0.21
CA GLY A 422 -21.60 -17.02 -1.20
C GLY A 422 -23.04 -17.40 -1.55
N LYS A 423 -23.39 -17.20 -2.81
CA LYS A 423 -24.70 -17.58 -3.37
C LYS A 423 -24.81 -19.10 -3.51
N ASP A 424 -25.90 -19.70 -3.06
CA ASP A 424 -26.12 -21.12 -3.33
C ASP A 424 -26.37 -21.40 -4.83
N PRO A 425 -25.95 -22.57 -5.36
CA PRO A 425 -25.27 -23.66 -4.66
C PRO A 425 -23.76 -23.43 -4.52
N VAL A 426 -23.20 -23.76 -3.35
CA VAL A 426 -21.75 -23.83 -3.15
C VAL A 426 -21.20 -25.21 -3.51
N SER A 427 -20.02 -25.23 -4.14
CA SER A 427 -19.24 -26.42 -4.44
C SER A 427 -17.81 -26.27 -3.94
N VAL A 428 -17.17 -27.37 -3.55
CA VAL A 428 -15.78 -27.38 -3.08
C VAL A 428 -15.02 -28.44 -3.85
N GLN A 429 -13.84 -28.06 -4.36
CA GLN A 429 -12.91 -28.93 -5.06
C GLN A 429 -11.51 -28.82 -4.47
N TRP A 430 -10.71 -29.84 -4.71
CA TRP A 430 -9.32 -29.90 -4.25
C TRP A 430 -8.42 -30.33 -5.40
N GLN A 431 -7.15 -29.92 -5.31
CA GLN A 431 -6.09 -30.28 -6.23
C GLN A 431 -4.77 -30.42 -5.46
N THR A 432 -3.94 -31.38 -5.85
CA THR A 432 -2.56 -31.54 -5.38
C THR A 432 -1.60 -30.92 -6.39
N ALA A 433 -0.43 -30.46 -5.94
CA ALA A 433 0.61 -29.92 -6.82
C ALA A 433 1.10 -30.91 -7.89
N ASN A 434 0.98 -32.22 -7.64
CA ASN A 434 1.30 -33.29 -8.59
C ASN A 434 0.13 -33.66 -9.54
N GLY A 435 -0.96 -32.88 -9.54
CA GLY A 435 -2.01 -32.93 -10.56
C GLY A 435 -3.23 -33.79 -10.24
N ALA A 436 -3.26 -34.52 -9.12
CA ALA A 436 -4.48 -35.18 -8.67
C ALA A 436 -5.52 -34.14 -8.24
N SER A 437 -6.79 -34.36 -8.55
CA SER A 437 -7.86 -33.43 -8.19
C SER A 437 -9.18 -34.17 -7.97
N GLY A 438 -10.11 -33.52 -7.28
CA GLY A 438 -11.44 -34.08 -7.04
C GLY A 438 -12.39 -33.08 -6.40
N ARG A 439 -13.64 -33.52 -6.16
CA ARG A 439 -14.64 -32.74 -5.43
C ARG A 439 -14.78 -33.22 -3.99
N ALA A 440 -15.02 -32.28 -3.08
CA ALA A 440 -15.38 -32.60 -1.71
C ALA A 440 -16.89 -32.85 -1.59
N THR A 441 -17.28 -33.62 -0.58
CA THR A 441 -18.68 -33.78 -0.17
C THR A 441 -19.08 -32.59 0.68
N LEU A 442 -20.19 -31.92 0.35
CA LEU A 442 -20.71 -30.78 1.10
C LEU A 442 -22.05 -31.14 1.76
N ARG A 443 -22.18 -30.87 3.06
CA ARG A 443 -23.43 -31.01 3.83
C ARG A 443 -23.63 -29.79 4.71
N SER A 444 -24.67 -29.00 4.45
CA SER A 444 -25.01 -27.82 5.24
C SER A 444 -23.80 -26.92 5.51
N ARG A 445 -23.04 -26.62 4.45
CA ARG A 445 -21.81 -25.81 4.44
C ARG A 445 -20.55 -26.43 5.08
N ALA A 446 -20.64 -27.58 5.73
CA ALA A 446 -19.47 -28.37 6.10
C ALA A 446 -19.02 -29.21 4.91
N TRP A 447 -17.73 -29.14 4.56
CA TRP A 447 -17.16 -29.92 3.47
C TRP A 447 -16.13 -30.93 3.99
N SER A 448 -16.02 -32.06 3.30
CA SER A 448 -14.96 -33.05 3.56
C SER A 448 -14.58 -33.78 2.28
N THR A 449 -13.28 -33.98 2.08
CA THR A 449 -12.75 -34.82 1.00
C THR A 449 -12.77 -36.29 1.40
N THR A 450 -12.46 -37.18 0.46
CA THR A 450 -12.28 -38.60 0.78
C THR A 450 -10.99 -39.06 0.15
N GLY A 451 -9.97 -39.28 0.99
CA GLY A 451 -8.70 -39.89 0.60
C GLY A 451 -7.95 -39.10 -0.47
N VAL A 452 -7.56 -37.86 -0.19
CA VAL A 452 -6.67 -37.09 -1.07
C VAL A 452 -5.29 -37.78 -1.09
N PRO A 453 -4.81 -38.27 -2.25
CA PRO A 453 -3.60 -39.08 -2.32
C PRO A 453 -2.35 -38.26 -2.01
N LEU A 454 -1.40 -38.88 -1.32
CA LEU A 454 -0.12 -38.30 -0.93
C LEU A 454 1.07 -39.10 -1.47
N SER A 455 1.99 -38.40 -2.13
CA SER A 455 3.31 -38.91 -2.47
C SER A 455 4.24 -38.86 -1.24
N VAL A 456 5.21 -39.78 -1.15
CA VAL A 456 6.24 -39.70 -0.11
C VAL A 456 7.02 -38.39 -0.27
N GLY A 457 7.23 -37.66 0.84
CA GLY A 457 7.77 -36.30 0.84
C GLY A 457 6.68 -35.24 1.03
N ASP A 458 6.99 -33.99 0.67
CA ASP A 458 6.09 -32.86 0.85
C ASP A 458 4.98 -32.84 -0.21
N ASN A 459 3.74 -32.63 0.24
CA ASN A 459 2.58 -32.50 -0.64
C ASN A 459 1.90 -31.16 -0.38
N THR A 460 1.76 -30.33 -1.40
CA THR A 460 0.95 -29.11 -1.35
C THR A 460 -0.44 -29.38 -1.93
N LEU A 461 -1.45 -29.04 -1.15
CA LEU A 461 -2.86 -29.32 -1.39
C LEU A 461 -3.60 -27.98 -1.45
N SER A 462 -4.28 -27.70 -2.56
CA SER A 462 -5.12 -26.52 -2.74
C SER A 462 -6.59 -26.91 -2.70
N ILE A 463 -7.39 -26.19 -1.93
CA ILE A 463 -8.84 -26.36 -1.82
C ILE A 463 -9.48 -25.07 -2.31
N SER A 464 -10.43 -25.17 -3.22
CA SER A 464 -11.16 -24.04 -3.78
C SER A 464 -12.67 -24.27 -3.66
N ALA A 465 -13.37 -23.31 -3.10
CA ALA A 465 -14.83 -23.25 -3.08
C ALA A 465 -15.32 -22.32 -4.18
N TYR A 466 -16.45 -22.66 -4.81
CA TYR A 466 -17.14 -21.84 -5.81
C TYR A 466 -18.61 -21.73 -5.45
N ASP A 467 -19.16 -20.53 -5.55
CA ASP A 467 -20.59 -20.30 -5.32
C ASP A 467 -21.40 -20.33 -6.63
N GLY A 468 -22.74 -20.18 -6.52
CA GLY A 468 -23.68 -20.15 -7.64
C GLY A 468 -23.54 -18.94 -8.56
N ALA A 469 -22.73 -17.95 -8.18
CA ALA A 469 -22.31 -16.82 -9.01
C ALA A 469 -20.87 -17.00 -9.56
N GLN A 470 -20.25 -18.16 -9.34
CA GLN A 470 -18.87 -18.49 -9.71
C GLN A 470 -17.81 -17.64 -9.00
N GLN A 471 -18.13 -17.03 -7.86
CA GLN A 471 -17.12 -16.44 -6.98
C GLN A 471 -16.35 -17.56 -6.27
N SER A 472 -15.05 -17.36 -6.07
CA SER A 472 -14.17 -18.38 -5.49
C SER A 472 -13.48 -17.94 -4.20
N ALA A 473 -13.26 -18.89 -3.29
CA ALA A 473 -12.40 -18.75 -2.12
C ALA A 473 -11.49 -19.97 -2.01
N SER A 474 -10.19 -19.76 -1.77
CA SER A 474 -9.21 -20.84 -1.78
C SER A 474 -8.30 -20.83 -0.56
N VAL A 475 -7.86 -22.03 -0.15
CA VAL A 475 -6.90 -22.25 0.93
C VAL A 475 -5.92 -23.34 0.53
N SER A 476 -4.66 -23.22 0.93
CA SER A 476 -3.62 -24.21 0.64
C SER A 476 -3.01 -24.75 1.94
N VAL A 477 -2.63 -26.02 1.94
CA VAL A 477 -2.00 -26.70 3.08
C VAL A 477 -0.90 -27.64 2.60
N SER A 478 0.16 -27.78 3.41
CA SER A 478 1.26 -28.70 3.15
C SER A 478 1.23 -29.87 4.15
N VAL A 479 1.36 -31.09 3.64
CA VAL A 479 1.44 -32.33 4.44
C VAL A 479 2.63 -33.17 3.97
N THR A 480 3.56 -33.47 4.88
CA THR A 480 4.70 -34.34 4.58
C THR A 480 4.33 -35.80 4.82
N ARG A 481 4.34 -36.64 3.78
CA ARG A 481 4.16 -38.08 3.94
C ARG A 481 5.49 -38.78 4.19
N LEU A 482 5.59 -39.46 5.33
CA LEU A 482 6.73 -40.28 5.74
C LEU A 482 6.51 -41.75 5.34
N THR A 483 7.59 -42.49 5.11
CA THR A 483 7.53 -43.95 4.89
C THR A 483 7.10 -44.69 6.15
N ALA A 484 6.23 -45.71 6.04
CA ALA A 484 5.78 -46.51 7.18
C ALA A 484 6.94 -47.32 7.82
N ALA A 485 7.03 -47.31 9.15
CA ALA A 485 8.06 -48.04 9.89
C ALA A 485 7.74 -49.54 10.00
N THR A 486 8.70 -50.39 9.68
CA THR A 486 8.69 -51.84 9.94
C THR A 486 8.75 -52.15 11.45
N SER A 487 7.82 -53.00 11.94
CA SER A 487 7.83 -53.82 13.17
C SER A 487 8.70 -53.35 14.36
N THR A 488 8.06 -52.94 15.47
CA THR A 488 8.67 -52.34 16.67
C THR A 488 9.25 -53.33 17.70
N SER A 489 9.68 -54.53 17.31
CA SER A 489 10.20 -55.53 18.28
C SER A 489 11.50 -55.10 19.00
N ASN A 490 12.18 -54.05 18.53
CA ASN A 490 13.47 -53.58 19.10
C ASN A 490 13.47 -52.08 19.48
N LEU A 491 12.31 -51.46 19.72
CA LEU A 491 12.29 -50.03 20.08
C LEU A 491 12.88 -49.81 21.50
N PRO A 492 13.91 -48.96 21.67
CA PRO A 492 14.44 -48.64 23.00
C PRO A 492 13.44 -47.82 23.82
N LEU A 493 13.47 -48.00 25.15
CA LEU A 493 12.61 -47.26 26.07
C LEU A 493 12.92 -45.75 26.01
N SER A 494 11.91 -44.94 25.71
CA SER A 494 12.00 -43.48 25.63
C SER A 494 10.76 -42.80 26.21
N ILE A 495 10.92 -41.57 26.70
CA ILE A 495 9.84 -40.68 27.15
C ILE A 495 10.17 -39.24 26.75
N SER A 496 9.18 -38.48 26.30
CA SER A 496 9.33 -37.06 25.94
C SER A 496 8.13 -36.24 26.42
N ILE A 497 8.39 -35.00 26.85
CA ILE A 497 7.36 -34.00 27.18
C ILE A 497 7.04 -33.23 25.89
N ARG A 498 5.77 -33.22 25.47
CA ARG A 498 5.32 -32.52 24.25
C ARG A 498 4.51 -31.27 24.53
N SER A 499 3.89 -31.17 25.70
CA SER A 499 3.13 -29.99 26.11
C SER A 499 3.29 -29.73 27.61
N PRO A 500 3.57 -28.48 28.01
CA PRO A 500 4.05 -27.39 27.15
C PRO A 500 5.38 -27.77 26.45
N ALA A 501 5.71 -27.12 25.33
CA ALA A 501 6.95 -27.39 24.61
C ALA A 501 8.16 -27.14 25.56
N PRO A 502 9.21 -27.99 25.54
CA PRO A 502 10.32 -27.92 26.50
C PRO A 502 11.23 -26.72 26.23
N VAL A 503 10.77 -25.54 26.66
CA VAL A 503 11.51 -24.29 26.81
C VAL A 503 11.25 -23.80 28.24
N VAL A 504 12.17 -23.04 28.84
CA VAL A 504 11.96 -22.47 30.18
C VAL A 504 10.66 -21.67 30.20
N THR A 505 9.61 -22.22 30.81
CA THR A 505 8.27 -21.64 30.80
C THR A 505 8.04 -20.87 32.10
N THR A 506 7.63 -19.61 31.98
CA THR A 506 7.24 -18.78 33.12
C THR A 506 5.73 -18.85 33.33
N VAL A 507 5.28 -19.17 34.54
CA VAL A 507 3.84 -19.27 34.86
C VAL A 507 3.48 -18.51 36.14
N SER A 508 2.23 -18.09 36.27
CA SER A 508 1.67 -17.46 37.48
C SER A 508 0.81 -18.43 38.32
N THR A 509 0.40 -19.56 37.75
CA THR A 509 -0.47 -20.55 38.40
C THR A 509 0.29 -21.40 39.42
N ALA A 510 -0.41 -21.83 40.47
CA ALA A 510 0.14 -22.72 41.50
C ALA A 510 0.24 -24.19 41.08
N THR A 511 -0.35 -24.55 39.94
CA THR A 511 -0.30 -25.90 39.36
C THR A 511 -0.08 -25.85 37.85
N MET A 512 0.38 -26.96 37.29
CA MET A 512 0.62 -27.14 35.85
C MET A 512 0.21 -28.54 35.38
N THR A 513 -0.06 -28.67 34.08
CA THR A 513 -0.31 -29.93 33.39
C THR A 513 0.76 -30.22 32.36
N LEU A 514 1.31 -31.44 32.37
CA LEU A 514 2.26 -31.95 31.37
C LEU A 514 1.62 -33.06 30.53
N ALA A 515 1.89 -33.07 29.23
CA ALA A 515 1.52 -34.16 28.34
C ALA A 515 2.70 -34.59 27.48
N GLY A 516 2.75 -35.86 27.11
CA GLY A 516 3.85 -36.39 26.33
C GLY A 516 3.62 -37.80 25.82
N VAL A 517 4.67 -38.38 25.26
CA VAL A 517 4.66 -39.76 24.76
C VAL A 517 5.80 -40.57 25.37
N ALA A 518 5.55 -41.85 25.59
CA ALA A 518 6.56 -42.83 25.96
C ALA A 518 6.41 -44.08 25.09
N ALA A 519 7.53 -44.70 24.73
CA ALA A 519 7.53 -45.86 23.85
C ALA A 519 8.64 -46.83 24.24
N SER A 520 8.37 -48.13 24.11
CA SER A 520 9.33 -49.22 24.28
C SER A 520 8.85 -50.43 23.49
N GLY A 521 9.78 -51.22 22.94
CA GLY A 521 9.49 -52.48 22.25
C GLY A 521 8.92 -53.55 23.19
N SER A 522 9.09 -53.40 24.51
CA SER A 522 8.52 -54.25 25.56
C SER A 522 7.18 -53.71 26.13
N GLY A 523 6.72 -52.53 25.68
CA GLY A 523 5.51 -51.87 26.18
C GLY A 523 5.72 -51.08 27.49
N ILE A 524 5.03 -49.94 27.62
CA ILE A 524 5.11 -49.05 28.80
C ILE A 524 4.05 -49.46 29.83
N THR A 525 4.46 -49.67 31.08
CA THR A 525 3.59 -50.11 32.17
C THR A 525 3.15 -48.97 33.09
N ARG A 526 4.00 -47.95 33.29
CA ARG A 526 3.67 -46.80 34.14
C ARG A 526 4.45 -45.55 33.77
N VAL A 527 3.84 -44.38 33.96
CA VAL A 527 4.49 -43.07 33.92
C VAL A 527 4.22 -42.32 35.23
N THR A 528 5.25 -41.77 35.87
CA THR A 528 5.13 -40.95 37.08
C THR A 528 5.80 -39.60 36.90
N TRP A 529 5.48 -38.66 37.78
CA TRP A 529 6.11 -37.35 37.83
C TRP A 529 6.57 -37.02 39.25
N GLN A 530 7.59 -36.17 39.34
CA GLN A 530 8.15 -35.65 40.58
C GLN A 530 8.57 -34.19 40.40
N THR A 531 8.41 -33.38 41.45
CA THR A 531 8.88 -31.99 41.52
C THR A 531 10.15 -31.88 42.36
N SER A 532 10.95 -30.82 42.15
CA SER A 532 12.14 -30.50 42.95
C SER A 532 11.83 -30.21 44.44
N ALA A 533 10.57 -29.91 44.77
CA ALA A 533 10.10 -29.70 46.12
C ALA A 533 9.50 -30.96 46.77
N GLY A 534 9.60 -32.12 46.10
CA GLY A 534 9.27 -33.43 46.68
C GLY A 534 7.85 -33.94 46.42
N ALA A 535 6.95 -33.16 45.82
CA ALA A 535 5.64 -33.67 45.40
C ALA A 535 5.78 -34.69 44.25
N THR A 536 4.99 -35.76 44.28
CA THR A 536 5.01 -36.86 43.28
C THR A 536 3.60 -37.31 42.89
N GLY A 537 3.47 -37.98 41.74
CA GLY A 537 2.22 -38.58 41.32
C GLY A 537 2.35 -39.49 40.08
N VAL A 538 1.24 -40.10 39.68
CA VAL A 538 1.16 -40.99 38.50
C VAL A 538 0.42 -40.27 37.38
N ALA A 539 0.96 -40.33 36.15
CA ALA A 539 0.30 -39.77 34.97
C ALA A 539 -0.81 -40.71 34.48
N ARG A 540 -1.83 -40.15 33.84
CA ARG A 540 -2.88 -40.92 33.15
C ARG A 540 -2.35 -41.37 31.80
N GLY A 541 -2.46 -42.67 31.50
CA GLY A 541 -1.95 -43.26 30.26
C GLY A 541 -0.47 -43.66 30.32
N THR A 542 -0.03 -44.50 29.38
CA THR A 542 1.32 -45.07 29.34
C THR A 542 2.07 -44.72 28.06
N GLY A 543 1.48 -44.97 26.88
CA GLY A 543 2.06 -44.62 25.58
C GLY A 543 1.92 -43.14 25.22
N THR A 544 0.70 -42.61 25.35
CA THR A 544 0.43 -41.16 25.43
C THR A 544 -0.02 -40.89 26.85
N TRP A 545 0.63 -39.95 27.54
CA TRP A 545 0.45 -39.74 28.97
C TRP A 545 0.14 -38.27 29.30
N LEU A 546 -0.61 -38.06 30.38
CA LEU A 546 -1.03 -36.76 30.89
C LEU A 546 -0.88 -36.69 32.42
N ALA A 547 -0.07 -35.75 32.90
CA ALA A 547 0.12 -35.45 34.31
C ALA A 547 -0.48 -34.08 34.64
N ALA A 548 -1.70 -34.07 35.20
CA ALA A 548 -2.40 -32.85 35.56
C ALA A 548 -2.25 -32.51 37.05
N GLY A 549 -2.34 -31.22 37.38
CA GLY A 549 -2.38 -30.76 38.78
C GLY A 549 -1.04 -30.84 39.51
N ILE A 550 0.08 -30.76 38.80
CA ILE A 550 1.42 -30.78 39.41
C ILE A 550 1.63 -29.47 40.18
N PRO A 551 1.87 -29.50 41.51
CA PRO A 551 2.04 -28.28 42.31
C PRO A 551 3.39 -27.59 42.02
N LEU A 552 3.37 -26.25 41.97
CA LEU A 552 4.53 -25.40 41.74
C LEU A 552 4.74 -24.42 42.90
N TYR A 553 5.96 -24.36 43.42
CA TYR A 553 6.39 -23.39 44.43
C TYR A 553 6.83 -22.10 43.76
N ARG A 554 6.77 -20.95 44.45
CA ARG A 554 7.31 -19.69 43.89
C ARG A 554 8.82 -19.85 43.64
N GLY A 555 9.30 -19.36 42.50
CA GLY A 555 10.66 -19.54 42.03
C GLY A 555 10.81 -20.71 41.04
N THR A 556 12.02 -21.24 40.93
CA THR A 556 12.37 -22.28 39.95
C THR A 556 11.96 -23.67 40.43
N ASN A 557 11.18 -24.37 39.62
CA ASN A 557 10.73 -25.74 39.83
C ASN A 557 11.32 -26.63 38.75
N THR A 558 11.94 -27.75 39.13
CA THR A 558 12.34 -28.80 38.18
C THR A 558 11.35 -29.94 38.26
N LEU A 559 10.71 -30.25 37.13
CA LEU A 559 9.75 -31.34 36.99
C LEU A 559 10.42 -32.49 36.26
N VAL A 560 10.33 -33.71 36.80
CA VAL A 560 10.88 -34.92 36.19
C VAL A 560 9.73 -35.89 35.95
N VAL A 561 9.58 -36.38 34.71
CA VAL A 561 8.69 -37.48 34.35
C VAL A 561 9.50 -38.73 34.07
N ARG A 562 9.02 -39.89 34.51
CA ARG A 562 9.71 -41.17 34.35
C ARG A 562 8.72 -42.24 33.87
N ALA A 563 9.10 -42.98 32.84
CA ALA A 563 8.38 -44.15 32.33
C ALA A 563 9.10 -45.44 32.73
N TRP A 564 8.33 -46.51 32.95
CA TRP A 564 8.83 -47.88 33.11
C TRP A 564 8.24 -48.80 32.06
N ASP A 565 9.04 -49.75 31.59
CA ASP A 565 8.59 -50.79 30.68
C ASP A 565 8.20 -52.10 31.41
N ALA A 566 7.71 -53.09 30.67
CA ALA A 566 7.31 -54.38 31.23
C ALA A 566 8.48 -55.24 31.75
N LYS A 567 9.72 -54.87 31.42
CA LYS A 567 10.96 -55.53 31.92
C LYS A 567 11.56 -54.81 33.12
N GLY A 568 10.93 -53.72 33.59
CA GLY A 568 11.37 -52.92 34.73
C GLY A 568 12.44 -51.86 34.40
N ALA A 569 12.81 -51.68 33.13
CA ALA A 569 13.69 -50.60 32.72
C ALA A 569 12.97 -49.25 32.82
N SER A 570 13.72 -48.17 33.08
CA SER A 570 13.13 -46.82 33.19
C SER A 570 13.84 -45.79 32.33
N ALA A 571 13.09 -44.87 31.73
CA ALA A 571 13.61 -43.66 31.06
C ALA A 571 12.92 -42.43 31.66
N TRP A 572 13.58 -41.27 31.60
CA TRP A 572 13.06 -40.03 32.19
C TRP A 572 13.30 -38.82 31.27
N ALA A 573 12.47 -37.80 31.44
CA ALA A 573 12.63 -36.48 30.85
C ALA A 573 12.35 -35.42 31.92
N SER A 574 12.92 -34.23 31.78
CA SER A 574 12.71 -33.14 32.74
C SER A 574 12.40 -31.80 32.06
N MET A 575 11.81 -30.90 32.83
CA MET A 575 11.53 -29.52 32.42
C MET A 575 11.72 -28.57 33.60
N VAL A 576 12.24 -27.37 33.33
CA VAL A 576 12.36 -26.29 34.31
C VAL A 576 11.25 -25.27 34.11
N VAL A 577 10.55 -24.93 35.18
CA VAL A 577 9.41 -24.00 35.20
C VAL A 577 9.66 -22.95 36.27
N VAL A 578 9.58 -21.67 35.90
CA VAL A 578 9.71 -20.56 36.86
C VAL A 578 8.33 -20.02 37.19
N ARG A 579 7.91 -20.15 38.45
CA ARG A 579 6.66 -19.56 38.94
C ARG A 579 6.95 -18.17 39.53
N ARG A 580 6.36 -17.11 38.96
CA ARG A 580 6.47 -15.74 39.49
C ARG A 580 5.57 -15.52 40.70
#